data_AF-A0A0J1GUR7-F1
#
_entry.id   AF-A0A0J1GUR7-F1
#
_cell.length_a   1.000
_cell.length_b   1.000
_cell.length_c   1.000
_cell.angle_alpha   90.00
_cell.angle_beta   90.00
_cell.angle_gamma   90.00
#
_symmetry.space_group_name_H-M   'P 1'
#
loop_
_entity.id
_entity.type
_entity.pdbx_description
1 polymer ?
#
loop_
_entity_poly.entity_id
_entity_poly.type
_entity_poly.pdbx_seq_one_letter_code
_entity_poly.pdbx_strand_id
1 'polypeptide(L)'
;MITIECWLTQVQECYAKAAADNNESHVDALRQIINHAPSSLFGNIESEPHREAIAYWFDVCQRLSCYFRHSGEWDLSYNYLQFAYSKLQAIVSDPLQDPAIKRWGIKKLDRMIVNMLEFCQHQPDPHWQTESESLIELHVRFMQGQQHKNLAYETAPVQQR
;
A
#
# COMPACT_ATOMS: atom_id res chain seq x y z
N MET A 1 23.10 -6.03 -5.95
CA MET A 1 21.65 -6.16 -5.68
C MET A 1 21.48 -5.93 -4.19
N ILE A 2 20.67 -4.95 -3.76
CA ILE A 2 20.42 -4.69 -2.34
C ILE A 2 19.50 -5.81 -1.82
N THR A 3 19.83 -6.42 -0.68
CA THR A 3 18.97 -7.42 -0.04
C THR A 3 17.77 -6.75 0.64
N ILE A 4 16.67 -7.47 0.82
CA ILE A 4 15.48 -6.93 1.51
C ILE A 4 15.82 -6.46 2.92
N GLU A 5 16.68 -7.20 3.63
CA GLU A 5 17.14 -6.83 4.98
C GLU A 5 17.95 -5.54 4.98
N CYS A 6 18.87 -5.36 4.02
CA CYS A 6 19.66 -4.13 3.91
C CYS A 6 18.77 -2.94 3.57
N TRP A 7 17.79 -3.13 2.67
CA TRP A 7 16.81 -2.09 2.35
C TRP A 7 15.90 -1.79 3.56
N LEU A 8 15.47 -2.80 4.32
CA LEU A 8 14.66 -2.66 5.52
C LEU A 8 15.36 -1.79 6.57
N THR A 9 16.63 -2.07 6.86
CA THR A 9 17.42 -1.25 7.80
C THR A 9 17.51 0.20 7.33
N GLN A 10 17.77 0.43 6.03
CA GLN A 10 17.84 1.79 5.48
C GLN A 10 16.50 2.53 5.61
N VAL A 11 15.37 1.90 5.28
CA VAL A 11 14.06 2.56 5.36
C VAL A 11 13.67 2.83 6.80
N GLN A 12 13.98 1.94 7.75
CA GLN A 12 13.76 2.16 9.18
C GLN A 12 14.55 3.37 9.68
N GLU A 13 15.82 3.50 9.31
CA GLU A 13 16.65 4.66 9.68
C GLU A 13 16.10 5.97 9.10
N CYS A 14 15.74 5.98 7.81
CA CYS A 14 15.12 7.15 7.17
C CYS A 14 13.78 7.50 7.82
N TYR A 15 12.96 6.50 8.13
CA TYR A 15 11.64 6.68 8.75
C TYR A 15 11.76 7.27 10.15
N ALA A 16 12.70 6.77 10.97
CA ALA A 16 12.96 7.29 12.31
C ALA A 16 13.44 8.75 12.27
N LYS A 17 14.35 9.10 11.35
CA LYS A 17 14.82 10.48 11.16
C LYS A 17 13.68 11.42 10.75
N ALA A 18 12.85 11.00 9.80
CA ALA A 18 11.68 11.77 9.39
C ALA A 18 10.66 11.93 10.52
N ALA A 19 10.49 10.94 11.41
CA ALA A 19 9.61 11.05 12.56
C ALA A 19 10.08 12.07 13.61
N ALA A 20 11.40 12.28 13.73
CA ALA A 20 11.98 13.23 14.67
C ALA A 20 11.90 14.69 14.19
N ASP A 21 11.94 14.94 12.88
CA ASP A 21 11.89 16.27 12.28
C ASP A 21 11.23 16.20 10.89
N ASN A 22 10.17 16.98 10.65
CA ASN A 22 9.43 17.04 9.37
C ASN A 22 10.13 17.96 8.34
N ASN A 23 11.46 17.91 8.30
CA ASN A 23 12.25 18.65 7.34
C ASN A 23 12.07 18.09 5.91
N GLU A 24 11.99 18.97 4.92
CA GLU A 24 11.89 18.65 3.50
C GLU A 24 12.98 17.67 3.04
N SER A 25 14.21 17.81 3.57
CA SER A 25 15.31 16.87 3.30
C SER A 25 15.00 15.42 3.69
N HIS A 26 14.20 15.19 4.73
CA HIS A 26 13.81 13.85 5.15
C HIS A 26 12.72 13.27 4.25
N VAL A 27 11.83 14.11 3.74
CA VAL A 27 10.83 13.71 2.75
C VAL A 27 11.51 13.27 1.45
N ASP A 28 12.53 14.00 1.00
CA ASP A 28 13.31 13.62 -0.17
C ASP A 28 14.05 12.30 0.02
N ALA A 29 14.62 12.06 1.20
CA ALA A 29 15.25 10.78 1.52
C ALA A 29 14.24 9.61 1.47
N LEU A 30 13.04 9.80 2.05
CA LEU A 30 11.95 8.82 1.99
C LEU A 30 11.47 8.58 0.56
N ARG A 31 11.37 9.63 -0.25
CA ARG A 31 10.99 9.55 -1.65
C ARG A 31 12.01 8.76 -2.48
N GLN A 32 13.30 9.00 -2.25
CA GLN A 32 14.37 8.25 -2.92
C GLN A 32 14.33 6.76 -2.57
N ILE A 33 14.25 6.41 -1.27
CA ILE A 33 14.29 5.00 -0.86
C ILE A 33 13.08 4.19 -1.32
N ILE A 34 11.90 4.80 -1.37
CA ILE A 34 10.66 4.13 -1.84
C ILE A 34 10.65 3.94 -3.35
N ASN A 35 11.10 4.93 -4.12
CA ASN A 35 11.16 4.84 -5.58
C ASN A 35 12.27 3.91 -6.06
N HIS A 36 13.28 3.65 -5.21
CA HIS A 36 14.36 2.70 -5.47
C HIS A 36 14.25 1.40 -4.66
N ALA A 37 13.04 1.05 -4.20
CA ALA A 37 12.81 -0.23 -3.56
C ALA A 37 13.21 -1.41 -4.48
N PRO A 38 13.87 -2.46 -3.95
CA PRO A 38 14.31 -3.59 -4.77
C PRO A 38 13.09 -4.31 -5.34
N SER A 39 13.16 -4.76 -6.60
CA SER A 39 12.04 -5.45 -7.25
C SER A 39 11.60 -6.71 -6.52
N SER A 40 12.53 -7.39 -5.83
CA SER A 40 12.26 -8.55 -4.98
C SER A 40 11.31 -8.24 -3.81
N LEU A 41 11.20 -6.96 -3.39
CA LEU A 41 10.28 -6.54 -2.35
C LEU A 41 8.83 -6.87 -2.71
N PHE A 42 8.46 -6.81 -3.99
CA PHE A 42 7.09 -7.04 -4.47
C PHE A 42 6.88 -8.44 -5.06
N GLY A 43 7.88 -9.33 -4.91
CA GLY A 43 7.75 -10.74 -5.29
C GLY A 43 7.12 -11.58 -4.18
N ASN A 44 7.36 -12.89 -4.22
CA ASN A 44 6.86 -13.81 -3.22
C ASN A 44 7.35 -13.45 -1.81
N ILE A 45 6.42 -13.28 -0.86
CA ILE A 45 6.75 -12.84 0.50
C ILE A 45 7.00 -14.07 1.38
N GLU A 46 8.28 -14.35 1.64
CA GLU A 46 8.72 -15.63 2.20
C GLU A 46 9.15 -15.55 3.67
N SER A 47 9.43 -14.35 4.19
CA SER A 47 10.02 -14.17 5.52
C SER A 47 9.41 -13.00 6.30
N GLU A 48 9.57 -13.01 7.62
CA GLU A 48 9.12 -11.89 8.48
C GLU A 48 9.80 -10.55 8.12
N PRO A 49 11.12 -10.47 7.87
CA PRO A 49 11.75 -9.23 7.40
C PRO A 49 11.13 -8.72 6.09
N HIS A 50 10.69 -9.60 5.20
CA HIS A 50 10.04 -9.21 3.95
C HIS A 50 8.65 -8.62 4.21
N ARG A 51 7.86 -9.24 5.09
CA ARG A 51 6.55 -8.70 5.53
C ARG A 51 6.71 -7.33 6.17
N GLU A 52 7.72 -7.17 7.01
CA GLU A 52 8.05 -5.92 7.66
C GLU A 52 8.49 -4.85 6.66
N ALA A 53 9.35 -5.20 5.70
CA ALA A 53 9.77 -4.30 4.63
C ALA A 53 8.60 -3.82 3.79
N ILE A 54 7.66 -4.71 3.45
CA ILE A 54 6.43 -4.33 2.77
C ILE A 54 5.58 -3.39 3.63
N ALA A 55 5.45 -3.65 4.93
CA ALA A 55 4.70 -2.77 5.84
C ALA A 55 5.30 -1.35 5.88
N TYR A 56 6.62 -1.22 6.07
CA TYR A 56 7.31 0.07 6.02
C TYR A 56 7.14 0.76 4.67
N TRP A 57 7.23 0.02 3.57
CA TRP A 57 7.05 0.58 2.23
C TRP A 57 5.66 1.21 2.07
N PHE A 58 4.61 0.51 2.52
CA PHE A 58 3.24 1.04 2.52
C PHE A 58 3.09 2.27 3.40
N ASP A 59 3.62 2.23 4.61
CA ASP A 59 3.47 3.32 5.58
C ASP A 59 4.20 4.59 5.10
N VAL A 60 5.36 4.44 4.48
CA VAL A 60 6.05 5.58 3.87
C VAL A 60 5.27 6.16 2.69
N CYS A 61 4.66 5.32 1.83
CA CYS A 61 3.80 5.83 0.74
C CYS A 61 2.64 6.67 1.30
N GLN A 62 1.99 6.21 2.38
CA GLN A 62 0.93 6.97 3.06
C GLN A 62 1.47 8.27 3.66
N ARG A 63 2.67 8.25 4.24
CA ARG A 63 3.31 9.43 4.81
C ARG A 63 3.68 10.47 3.73
N LEU A 64 4.22 10.03 2.60
CA LEU A 64 4.52 10.89 1.46
C LEU A 64 3.23 11.49 0.88
N SER A 65 2.18 10.66 0.72
CA SER A 65 0.86 11.15 0.31
C SER A 65 0.35 12.23 1.25
N CYS A 66 0.41 12.01 2.56
CA CYS A 66 0.02 12.99 3.57
C CYS A 66 0.83 14.29 3.44
N TYR A 67 2.15 14.20 3.30
CA TYR A 67 3.01 15.37 3.13
C TYR A 67 2.62 16.20 1.91
N PHE A 68 2.56 15.59 0.72
CA PHE A 68 2.22 16.30 -0.52
C PHE A 68 0.81 16.88 -0.49
N ARG A 69 -0.13 16.24 0.21
CA ARG A 69 -1.46 16.80 0.43
C ARG A 69 -1.39 18.12 1.19
N HIS A 70 -0.60 18.20 2.26
CA HIS A 70 -0.42 19.43 3.03
C HIS A 70 0.33 20.52 2.26
N SER A 71 1.25 20.14 1.38
CA SER A 71 1.98 21.06 0.49
C SER A 71 1.16 21.56 -0.70
N GLY A 72 -0.06 21.06 -0.90
CA GLY A 72 -0.93 21.44 -2.03
C GLY A 72 -0.64 20.68 -3.33
N GLU A 73 0.26 19.70 -3.33
CA GLU A 73 0.61 18.86 -4.47
C GLU A 73 -0.33 17.63 -4.54
N TRP A 74 -1.60 17.87 -4.83
CA TRP A 74 -2.66 16.86 -4.73
C TRP A 74 -2.45 15.67 -5.68
N ASP A 75 -2.02 15.92 -6.92
CA ASP A 75 -1.72 14.84 -7.88
C ASP A 75 -0.61 13.92 -7.36
N LEU A 76 0.48 14.51 -6.86
CA LEU A 76 1.59 13.73 -6.32
C LEU A 76 1.19 12.96 -5.07
N SER A 77 0.38 13.60 -4.21
CA SER A 77 -0.21 12.94 -3.04
C SER A 77 -1.02 11.70 -3.43
N TYR A 78 -1.88 11.83 -4.44
CA TYR A 78 -2.72 10.74 -4.91
C TYR A 78 -1.92 9.66 -5.63
N ASN A 79 -0.89 10.04 -6.40
CA ASN A 79 0.01 9.11 -7.07
C ASN A 79 0.68 8.14 -6.10
N TYR A 80 1.06 8.56 -4.88
CA TYR A 80 1.59 7.63 -3.88
C TYR A 80 0.53 6.64 -3.36
N LEU A 81 -0.74 7.05 -3.26
CA LEU A 81 -1.82 6.15 -2.89
C LEU A 81 -2.07 5.11 -3.99
N GLN A 82 -2.16 5.55 -5.25
CA GLN A 82 -2.28 4.66 -6.41
C GLN A 82 -1.08 3.72 -6.56
N PHE A 83 0.13 4.23 -6.34
CA PHE A 83 1.35 3.44 -6.44
C PHE A 83 1.35 2.32 -5.41
N ALA A 84 0.99 2.63 -4.17
CA ALA A 84 0.82 1.64 -3.14
C ALA A 84 -0.27 0.62 -3.50
N TYR A 85 -1.43 1.11 -3.92
CA TYR A 85 -2.59 0.29 -4.25
C TYR A 85 -2.28 -0.72 -5.37
N SER A 86 -1.68 -0.25 -6.46
CA SER A 86 -1.30 -1.10 -7.62
C SER A 86 -0.26 -2.15 -7.27
N LYS A 87 0.75 -1.83 -6.43
CA LYS A 87 1.73 -2.81 -5.95
C LYS A 87 1.08 -3.90 -5.10
N LEU A 88 0.11 -3.54 -4.26
CA LEU A 88 -0.63 -4.52 -3.48
C LEU A 88 -1.51 -5.42 -4.36
N GLN A 89 -2.17 -4.86 -5.38
CA GLN A 89 -2.93 -5.65 -6.35
C GLN A 89 -2.03 -6.67 -7.06
N ALA A 90 -0.80 -6.29 -7.43
CA ALA A 90 0.16 -7.21 -8.04
C ALA A 90 0.54 -8.36 -7.09
N ILE A 91 0.87 -8.06 -5.83
CA ILE A 91 1.18 -9.08 -4.80
C ILE A 91 0.01 -10.06 -4.61
N VAL A 92 -1.22 -9.54 -4.53
CA VAL A 92 -2.43 -10.37 -4.36
C VAL A 92 -2.68 -11.26 -5.58
N SER A 93 -2.36 -10.76 -6.77
CA SER A 93 -2.62 -11.45 -8.05
C SER A 93 -1.59 -12.54 -8.36
N ASP A 94 -0.43 -12.56 -7.69
CA ASP A 94 0.59 -13.58 -7.93
C ASP A 94 0.07 -14.97 -7.53
N PRO A 95 -0.03 -15.94 -8.45
CA PRO A 95 -0.49 -17.29 -8.16
C PRO A 95 0.32 -18.01 -7.07
N LEU A 96 1.62 -17.74 -6.96
CA LEU A 96 2.56 -18.38 -6.05
C LEU A 96 2.52 -17.80 -4.64
N GLN A 97 1.89 -16.65 -4.46
CA GLN A 97 1.83 -15.97 -3.17
C GLN A 97 1.05 -16.78 -2.13
N ASP A 98 1.56 -16.77 -0.90
CA ASP A 98 0.92 -17.39 0.26
C ASP A 98 -0.55 -16.95 0.44
N PRO A 99 -1.50 -17.88 0.65
CA PRO A 99 -2.92 -17.55 0.81
C PRO A 99 -3.24 -16.58 1.95
N ALA A 100 -2.50 -16.63 3.07
CA ALA A 100 -2.71 -15.71 4.18
C ALA A 100 -2.26 -14.29 3.80
N ILE A 101 -1.14 -14.16 3.07
CA ILE A 101 -0.71 -12.88 2.51
C ILE A 101 -1.70 -12.33 1.48
N LYS A 102 -2.24 -13.18 0.59
CA LYS A 102 -3.31 -12.76 -0.34
C LYS A 102 -4.52 -12.22 0.42
N ARG A 103 -4.97 -12.94 1.45
CA ARG A 103 -6.13 -12.53 2.27
C ARG A 103 -5.86 -11.21 3.00
N TRP A 104 -4.67 -11.05 3.57
CA TRP A 104 -4.25 -9.79 4.17
C TRP A 104 -4.24 -8.65 3.16
N GLY A 105 -3.66 -8.89 1.97
CA GLY A 105 -3.58 -7.89 0.91
C GLY A 105 -4.94 -7.45 0.40
N ILE A 106 -5.87 -8.38 0.20
CA ILE A 106 -7.26 -8.06 -0.16
C ILE A 106 -7.93 -7.21 0.93
N LYS A 107 -7.81 -7.58 2.21
CA LYS A 107 -8.35 -6.76 3.32
C LYS A 107 -7.71 -5.37 3.39
N LYS A 108 -6.43 -5.24 3.04
CA LYS A 108 -5.74 -3.95 3.00
C LYS A 108 -6.18 -3.11 1.79
N LEU A 109 -6.42 -3.72 0.63
CA LEU A 109 -7.04 -3.06 -0.54
C LEU A 109 -8.43 -2.49 -0.18
N ASP A 110 -9.28 -3.25 0.50
CA ASP A 110 -10.62 -2.81 0.98
C ASP A 110 -10.55 -1.59 1.91
N ARG A 111 -9.42 -1.37 2.60
CA ARG A 111 -9.21 -0.17 3.43
C ARG A 111 -8.62 0.98 2.62
N MET A 112 -7.67 0.68 1.73
CA MET A 112 -7.02 1.68 0.90
C MET A 112 -8.00 2.35 -0.05
N ILE A 113 -8.97 1.60 -0.60
CA ILE A 113 -9.99 2.15 -1.49
C ILE A 113 -10.80 3.24 -0.79
N VAL A 114 -11.19 3.05 0.47
CA VAL A 114 -11.92 4.05 1.25
C VAL A 114 -11.09 5.32 1.41
N ASN A 115 -9.82 5.19 1.82
CA ASN A 115 -8.93 6.34 1.97
C ASN A 115 -8.73 7.12 0.65
N MET A 116 -8.66 6.42 -0.48
CA MET A 116 -8.52 7.04 -1.79
C MET A 116 -9.81 7.72 -2.26
N LEU A 117 -10.98 7.15 -1.97
CA LEU A 117 -12.28 7.77 -2.26
C LEU A 117 -12.50 9.02 -1.40
N GLU A 118 -12.18 8.93 -0.10
CA GLU A 118 -12.18 10.08 0.79
C GLU A 118 -11.24 11.16 0.26
N PHE A 119 -10.03 10.79 -0.19
CA PHE A 119 -9.12 11.76 -0.80
C PHE A 119 -9.81 12.51 -1.95
N CYS A 120 -10.41 11.80 -2.89
CA CYS A 120 -11.07 12.39 -4.06
C CYS A 120 -12.24 13.31 -3.68
N GLN A 121 -13.08 12.88 -2.73
CA GLN A 121 -14.26 13.64 -2.29
C GLN A 121 -13.92 14.96 -1.59
N HIS A 122 -12.72 15.07 -1.00
CA HIS A 122 -12.26 16.29 -0.35
C HIS A 122 -11.53 17.26 -1.28
N GLN A 123 -11.40 16.94 -2.57
CA GLN A 123 -10.75 17.83 -3.53
C GLN A 123 -11.74 18.77 -4.22
N PRO A 124 -11.32 19.99 -4.58
CA PRO A 124 -12.20 20.98 -5.19
C PRO A 124 -12.46 20.74 -6.69
N ASP A 125 -11.57 20.03 -7.39
CA ASP A 125 -11.66 19.86 -8.83
C ASP A 125 -12.63 18.72 -9.23
N PRO A 126 -13.57 18.95 -10.18
CA PRO A 126 -14.47 17.91 -10.69
C PRO A 126 -13.78 16.65 -11.21
N HIS A 127 -12.54 16.72 -11.70
CA HIS A 127 -11.83 15.53 -12.22
C HIS A 127 -11.68 14.44 -11.15
N TRP A 128 -11.64 14.79 -9.87
CA TRP A 128 -11.55 13.85 -8.77
C TRP A 128 -12.82 13.02 -8.59
N GLN A 129 -13.98 13.54 -9.01
CA GLN A 129 -15.21 12.75 -9.04
C GLN A 129 -15.10 11.63 -10.08
N THR A 130 -14.67 11.97 -11.30
CA THR A 130 -14.42 10.98 -12.36
C THR A 130 -13.36 9.95 -11.96
N GLU A 131 -12.30 10.39 -11.27
CA GLU A 131 -11.28 9.50 -10.74
C GLU A 131 -11.87 8.55 -9.69
N SER A 132 -12.72 9.05 -8.79
CA SER A 132 -13.39 8.22 -7.77
C SER A 132 -14.31 7.15 -8.40
N GLU A 133 -15.03 7.48 -9.46
CA GLU A 133 -15.91 6.54 -10.17
C GLU A 133 -15.10 5.45 -10.86
N SER A 134 -14.02 5.84 -11.53
CA SER A 134 -13.08 4.92 -12.18
C SER A 134 -12.44 3.98 -11.16
N LEU A 135 -12.05 4.53 -10.01
CA LEU A 135 -11.45 3.78 -8.91
C LEU A 135 -12.42 2.74 -8.33
N ILE A 136 -13.70 3.09 -8.12
CA ILE A 136 -14.74 2.15 -7.68
C ILE A 136 -14.90 1.02 -8.69
N GLU A 137 -15.02 1.34 -9.98
CA GLU A 137 -15.22 0.35 -11.03
C GLU A 137 -14.05 -0.64 -11.10
N LEU A 138 -12.81 -0.13 -11.08
CA LEU A 138 -11.60 -0.93 -11.10
C LEU A 138 -11.49 -1.82 -9.85
N HIS A 139 -11.81 -1.29 -8.67
CA HIS A 139 -11.79 -2.05 -7.43
C HIS A 139 -12.83 -3.17 -7.45
N VAL A 140 -14.08 -2.89 -7.84
CA VAL A 140 -15.14 -3.91 -7.93
C VAL A 140 -14.74 -5.01 -8.92
N ARG A 141 -14.26 -4.67 -10.12
CA ARG A 141 -13.79 -5.64 -11.11
C ARG A 141 -12.66 -6.51 -10.55
N PHE A 142 -11.69 -5.89 -9.88
CA PHE A 142 -10.58 -6.61 -9.27
C PHE A 142 -11.07 -7.60 -8.20
N MET A 143 -11.94 -7.14 -7.30
CA MET A 143 -12.46 -7.94 -6.18
C MET A 143 -13.33 -9.11 -6.63
N GLN A 144 -14.11 -8.94 -7.71
CA GLN A 144 -14.85 -10.03 -8.35
C GLN A 144 -13.89 -11.13 -8.87
N GLY A 145 -12.76 -10.75 -9.45
CA GLY A 145 -11.72 -11.68 -9.89
C GLY A 145 -11.07 -12.47 -8.74
N GLN A 146 -11.11 -11.95 -7.51
CA GLN A 146 -10.57 -12.62 -6.32
C GLN A 146 -11.54 -13.63 -5.66
N GLN A 147 -12.71 -13.90 -6.28
CA GLN A 147 -13.73 -14.85 -5.80
C GLN A 147 -14.19 -14.60 -4.36
N HIS A 148 -14.32 -13.34 -3.94
CA HIS A 148 -14.77 -12.97 -2.59
C HIS A 148 -13.95 -13.59 -1.44
N LYS A 149 -12.65 -13.85 -1.65
CA LYS A 149 -11.76 -14.37 -0.59
C LYS A 149 -11.66 -13.46 0.65
N ASN A 150 -12.09 -12.20 0.54
CA ASN A 150 -12.28 -11.30 1.68
C ASN A 150 -13.44 -11.72 2.63
N LEU A 151 -14.44 -12.45 2.12
CA LEU A 151 -15.64 -12.86 2.86
C LEU A 151 -15.55 -14.27 3.46
N ALA A 152 -14.53 -15.06 3.10
CA ALA A 152 -14.36 -16.42 3.63
C ALA A 152 -13.94 -16.38 5.11
N TYR A 153 -14.95 -16.33 6.00
CA TYR A 153 -14.78 -16.68 7.41
C TYR A 153 -14.41 -18.16 7.49
N GLU A 154 -13.27 -18.48 8.12
CA GLU A 154 -13.00 -19.84 8.55
C GLU A 154 -14.06 -20.22 9.57
N THR A 155 -15.00 -21.08 9.19
CA THR A 155 -15.86 -21.76 10.15
C THR A 155 -14.96 -22.62 11.02
N ALA A 156 -14.67 -22.16 12.24
CA ALA A 156 -13.98 -22.97 13.23
C ALA A 156 -14.71 -24.33 13.35
N PRO A 157 -13.98 -25.46 13.40
CA PRO A 157 -14.63 -26.76 13.57
C PRO A 157 -15.35 -26.78 14.92
N VAL A 158 -16.67 -27.00 14.87
CA VAL A 158 -17.49 -27.24 16.06
C VAL A 158 -16.99 -28.53 16.71
N GLN A 159 -16.25 -28.40 17.80
CA GLN A 159 -15.93 -29.53 18.66
C GLN A 159 -17.22 -30.00 19.32
N GLN A 160 -17.73 -31.14 18.86
CA GLN A 160 -18.81 -31.87 19.51
C GLN A 160 -18.31 -32.30 20.90
N ARG A 161 -18.99 -31.83 21.94
CA ARG A 161 -18.87 -32.34 23.31
C ARG A 161 -19.81 -33.51 23.53
#